data_AF-A0A974DXN2-F1
#
_entry.id   AF-A0A974DXN2-F1
#
_cell.length_a   1.000
_cell.length_b   1.000
_cell.length_c   1.000
_cell.angle_alpha   90.00
_cell.angle_beta   90.00
_cell.angle_gamma   90.00
#
_symmetry.space_group_name_H-M   'P 1'
#
loop_
_entity.id
_entity.type
_entity.pdbx_description
1 polymer ?
#
loop_
_entity_poly.entity_id
_entity_poly.type
_entity_poly.pdbx_seq_one_letter_code
_entity_poly.pdbx_strand_id
1 'polypeptide(L)' 'LHQYLKKKHYQTKYGGEVSFDGRGEMDTGYIIYFFPYVNDASYLGTLGRLIPSAPSDYKLIIHPDEIPWKINNEM' A
#
# COMPACT_ATOMS: atom_id res chain seq x y z
N LEU A 1 -26.00 0.67 13.21
CA LEU A 1 -24.92 0.86 12.21
C LEU A 1 -23.56 1.19 12.84
N HIS A 2 -23.46 2.22 13.69
CA HIS A 2 -22.20 2.63 14.35
C HIS A 2 -21.45 1.52 15.13
N GLN A 3 -22.13 0.64 15.87
CA GLN A 3 -21.46 -0.44 16.60
C GLN A 3 -20.88 -1.54 15.69
N TYR A 4 -21.44 -1.75 14.50
CA TYR A 4 -21.00 -2.82 13.58
C TYR A 4 -19.72 -2.48 12.83
N LEU A 5 -19.42 -1.19 12.62
CA LEU A 5 -18.18 -0.74 11.98
C LEU A 5 -16.97 -0.86 12.91
N LYS A 6 -17.16 -0.70 14.22
CA LYS A 6 -16.07 -0.68 15.23
C LYS A 6 -15.40 -2.04 15.51
N LYS A 7 -15.92 -3.16 14.97
CA LYS A 7 -15.48 -4.51 15.38
C LYS A 7 -15.19 -5.47 14.23
N LYS A 8 -15.23 -5.01 12.97
CA LYS A 8 -15.06 -5.90 11.82
C LYS A 8 -13.69 -5.73 11.21
N HIS A 9 -12.87 -6.77 11.34
CA HIS A 9 -11.82 -7.06 10.38
C HIS A 9 -12.51 -7.53 9.10
N TYR A 10 -12.29 -6.82 8.01
CA TYR A 10 -12.84 -7.15 6.70
C TYR A 10 -11.71 -7.48 5.75
N GLN A 11 -11.74 -8.68 5.18
CA GLN A 11 -10.85 -9.06 4.09
C GLN A 11 -11.41 -8.53 2.78
N THR A 12 -10.63 -7.68 2.12
CA THR A 12 -10.96 -7.17 0.80
C THR A 12 -10.80 -8.28 -0.24
N LYS A 13 -11.52 -8.15 -1.36
CA LYS A 13 -11.34 -9.04 -2.53
C LYS A 13 -9.93 -9.02 -3.14
N TYR A 14 -9.08 -8.09 -2.70
CA TYR A 14 -7.68 -7.95 -3.13
C TYR A 14 -6.69 -8.50 -2.09
N GLY A 15 -7.17 -9.18 -1.03
CA GLY A 15 -6.33 -9.82 -0.01
C GLY A 15 -5.77 -8.88 1.07
N GLY A 16 -6.16 -7.61 1.07
CA GLY A 16 -5.86 -6.66 2.15
C GLY A 16 -6.90 -6.73 3.27
N GLU A 17 -6.44 -6.64 4.53
CA GLU A 17 -7.33 -6.48 5.68
C GLU A 17 -7.62 -5.00 5.95
N VAL A 18 -8.90 -4.69 6.19
CA VAL A 18 -9.37 -3.38 6.63
C VAL A 18 -9.95 -3.52 8.03
N SER A 19 -9.50 -2.66 8.94
CA SER A 19 -10.05 -2.55 10.29
C SER A 19 -10.25 -1.08 10.66
N PHE A 20 -11.02 -0.83 11.72
CA PHE A 20 -11.31 0.52 12.21
C PHE A 20 -11.01 0.60 13.72
N ASP A 21 -10.37 1.67 14.15
CA ASP A 21 -10.05 1.91 15.56
C ASP A 21 -11.30 2.33 16.38
N GLY A 22 -11.15 2.49 17.69
CA GLY A 22 -12.24 2.89 18.58
C GLY A 22 -12.86 4.26 18.28
N ARG A 23 -12.15 5.11 17.52
CA ARG A 23 -12.59 6.43 17.03
C ARG A 23 -13.25 6.34 15.65
N GLY A 24 -13.16 5.19 14.98
CA GLY A 24 -13.68 4.98 13.62
C GLY A 24 -12.67 5.34 12.53
N GLU A 25 -11.41 5.58 12.89
CA GLU A 25 -10.32 5.78 11.92
C GLU A 25 -9.93 4.44 11.31
N MET A 26 -9.69 4.43 10.00
CA MET A 26 -9.30 3.21 9.30
C MET A 26 -7.84 2.86 9.64
N ASP A 27 -7.63 1.69 10.22
CA ASP A 27 -6.32 1.07 10.38
C ASP A 27 -6.14 0.04 9.26
N THR A 28 -5.56 0.50 8.16
CA THR A 28 -5.31 -0.28 6.95
C THR A 28 -3.87 -0.15 6.49
N GLY A 29 -3.38 -1.17 5.81
CA GLY A 29 -2.15 -1.06 5.03
C GLY A 29 -2.35 -0.25 3.75
N TYR A 30 -1.25 0.31 3.24
CA TYR A 30 -1.18 1.02 1.97
C TYR A 30 -0.24 0.28 1.02
N ILE A 31 -0.57 0.24 -0.27
CA ILE A 31 0.33 -0.26 -1.32
C ILE A 31 1.11 0.93 -1.88
N ILE A 32 2.42 0.77 -2.02
CA ILE A 32 3.30 1.77 -2.64
C ILE A 32 3.42 1.40 -4.12
N TYR A 33 2.89 2.25 -4.98
CA TYR A 33 2.94 2.05 -6.42
C TYR A 33 4.08 2.82 -7.06
N PHE A 34 4.52 2.32 -8.20
CA PHE A 34 5.43 2.99 -9.12
C PHE A 34 4.79 3.02 -10.51
N PHE A 35 4.92 4.16 -11.19
CA PHE A 35 4.25 4.41 -12.46
C PHE A 35 5.23 4.89 -13.53
N PRO A 36 6.07 4.00 -14.08
CA PRO A 36 7.00 4.35 -15.14
C PRO A 36 6.28 4.53 -16.48
N TYR A 37 6.77 5.46 -17.28
CA TYR A 37 6.47 5.57 -18.70
C TYR A 37 7.68 5.01 -19.48
N VAL A 38 7.50 3.88 -20.16
CA VAL A 38 8.56 3.19 -20.90
C VAL A 38 7.95 2.66 -22.20
N ASN A 39 8.64 2.86 -23.33
CA ASN A 39 8.22 2.37 -24.65
C ASN A 39 6.78 2.77 -25.02
N ASP A 40 6.43 4.06 -24.85
CA ASP A 40 5.09 4.61 -25.12
C ASP A 40 3.93 3.98 -24.33
N ALA A 41 4.23 3.32 -23.21
CA ALA A 41 3.23 2.76 -22.32
C ALA A 41 3.52 3.12 -20.85
N SER A 42 2.44 3.34 -20.10
CA SER A 42 2.51 3.46 -18.65
C SER A 42 2.20 2.12 -17.98
N TYR A 43 3.03 1.74 -17.02
CA TYR A 43 2.83 0.51 -16.25
C TYR A 43 2.55 0.86 -14.79
N LEU A 44 1.66 0.12 -14.12
CA LEU A 44 1.47 0.24 -12.68
C LEU A 44 2.21 -0.91 -11.99
N GLY A 45 3.40 -0.62 -11.47
CA GLY A 45 4.19 -1.53 -10.63
C GLY A 45 3.86 -1.36 -9.16
N THR A 46 4.08 -2.41 -8.37
CA THR A 46 4.01 -2.35 -6.89
C THR A 46 5.42 -2.44 -6.33
N LEU A 47 5.85 -1.45 -5.56
CA LEU A 47 7.20 -1.42 -4.93
C LEU A 47 7.21 -1.95 -3.51
N GLY A 48 6.04 -2.08 -2.90
CA GLY A 48 5.95 -2.45 -1.50
C GLY A 48 4.65 -2.04 -0.85
N ARG A 49 4.67 -1.99 0.47
CA ARG A 49 3.53 -1.66 1.31
C ARG A 49 3.92 -1.02 2.63
N LEU A 50 3.04 -0.18 3.15
CA LEU A 50 3.06 0.35 4.50
C LEU A 50 2.02 -0.38 5.35
N ILE A 51 2.39 -0.93 6.49
CA ILE A 51 1.50 -1.57 7.46
C ILE A 51 1.60 -0.79 8.79
N PRO A 52 0.72 0.19 9.06
CA PRO A 52 0.81 1.04 10.25
C PRO A 52 0.81 0.27 11.57
N SER A 53 0.06 -0.83 11.63
CA SER A 53 -0.13 -1.70 12.79
C SER A 53 1.01 -2.71 13.03
N ALA A 54 1.96 -2.84 12.09
CA ALA A 54 3.10 -3.73 12.25
C ALA A 54 4.13 -3.18 13.27
N PRO A 55 4.99 -4.03 13.85
CA PRO A 55 6.13 -3.57 14.64
C PRO A 55 7.01 -2.64 13.81
N SER A 56 7.72 -1.71 14.46
CA SER A 56 8.61 -0.69 13.86
C SER A 56 9.29 -1.14 12.57
N ASP A 57 9.98 -2.28 12.63
CA ASP A 57 10.87 -2.77 11.58
C ASP A 57 10.13 -3.36 10.38
N TYR A 58 8.82 -3.59 10.51
CA TYR A 58 7.96 -4.18 9.49
C TYR A 58 6.87 -3.21 9.01
N LYS A 59 6.88 -1.97 9.51
CA LYS A 59 5.91 -0.94 9.09
C LYS A 59 6.07 -0.60 7.63
N LEU A 60 7.29 -0.54 7.12
CA LEU A 60 7.58 -0.28 5.72
C LEU A 60 8.27 -1.49 5.13
N ILE A 61 7.65 -2.08 4.11
CA ILE A 61 8.26 -3.10 3.27
C ILE A 61 8.39 -2.46 1.89
N ILE A 62 9.62 -2.32 1.41
CA ILE A 62 9.93 -1.75 0.11
C ILE A 62 11.01 -2.60 -0.55
N HIS A 63 10.97 -2.72 -1.87
CA HIS A 63 11.94 -3.43 -2.70
C HIS A 63 12.79 -2.39 -3.44
N PRO A 64 13.91 -1.89 -2.87
CA PRO A 64 14.65 -0.75 -3.41
C PRO A 64 15.32 -1.05 -4.75
N ASP A 65 15.59 -2.34 -5.00
CA ASP A 65 16.14 -2.90 -6.22
C ASP A 65 15.18 -2.83 -7.41
N GLU A 66 13.87 -2.80 -7.14
CA GLU A 66 12.83 -2.62 -8.16
C GLU A 66 12.57 -1.13 -8.50
N ILE A 67 13.18 -0.20 -7.75
CA ILE A 67 13.01 1.23 -7.97
C ILE A 67 14.04 1.71 -9.00
N PRO A 68 13.62 2.18 -10.18
CA PRO A 68 14.53 2.83 -11.11
C PRO A 68 14.80 4.24 -10.63
N TRP A 69 15.74 4.37 -9.68
CA TRP A 69 16.18 5.64 -9.11
C TRP A 69 16.69 6.64 -10.17
N LYS A 70 17.16 6.11 -11.30
CA LYS A 70 17.44 6.89 -12.51
C LYS A 70 16.28 6.69 -13.48
N ILE A 71 15.44 7.70 -13.60
CA ILE A 71 14.57 7.83 -14.77
C ILE A 71 15.53 8.24 -15.88
N ASN A 72 15.85 7.32 -16.80
CA ASN A 72 16.58 7.69 -18.00
C ASN A 72 15.68 8.66 -18.77
N ASN A 73 15.88 9.96 -18.57
CA ASN A 73 15.32 11.02 -19.39
C ASN A 73 16.07 11.03 -20.73
N GLU A 74 16.01 9.95 -21.48
CA GLU A 74 16.27 10.02 -22.91
C GLU A 74 14.93 10.40 -23.55
N MET A 75 14.70 11.72 -23.62
CA MET A 75 13.67 12.31 -24.48
C MET A 75 14.07 12.12 -25.95
#